data_AF-A0A4Y2ASM4-F1
#
_entry.id   AF-A0A4Y2ASM4-F1
#
_cell.length_a   1.000
_cell.length_b   1.000
_cell.length_c   1.000
_cell.angle_alpha   90.00
_cell.angle_beta   90.00
_cell.angle_gamma   90.00
#
_symmetry.space_group_name_H-M   'P 1'
#
loop_
_entity.id
_entity.type
_entity.pdbx_description
1 polymer ?
#
loop_
_entity_poly.entity_id
_entity_poly.type
_entity_poly.pdbx_seq_one_letter_code
_entity_poly.pdbx_strand_id
1 'polypeptide(L)'
;MKVKLNSNLSKREKIQVLTIAPQSWSSKRVSTEFDVTEYMARKTRDFRLRKGILAIPGSRIVNKISQKVMGTAKFLYEDDEYSMMMPGAKNRVSVKKNEYKQKYPEKKFVFRHFVACVQNGAL
;
A
#
# COMPACT_ATOMS: atom_id res chain seq x y z
N MET A 1 11.19 31.09 20.86
CA MET A 1 12.21 30.44 20.00
C MET A 1 11.47 29.36 19.23
N LYS A 2 11.18 29.54 17.94
CA LYS A 2 10.38 28.57 17.17
C LYS A 2 11.22 27.34 16.89
N VAL A 3 10.72 26.15 17.25
CA VAL A 3 11.45 24.88 17.09
C VAL A 3 10.87 24.13 15.90
N LYS A 4 11.48 24.29 14.73
CA LYS A 4 11.05 23.55 13.53
C LYS A 4 11.45 22.08 13.66
N LEU A 5 10.51 21.16 13.51
CA LEU A 5 10.84 19.73 13.44
C LEU A 5 11.58 19.42 12.13
N ASN A 6 12.66 18.62 12.24
CA ASN A 6 13.47 18.20 11.09
C ASN A 6 12.60 17.59 9.98
N SER A 7 12.86 18.00 8.73
CA SER A 7 12.14 17.51 7.55
C SER A 7 12.31 16.01 7.31
N ASN A 8 13.47 15.47 7.70
CA ASN A 8 13.84 14.06 7.52
C ASN A 8 13.08 13.07 8.43
N LEU A 9 12.34 13.55 9.44
CA LEU A 9 11.56 12.68 10.33
C LEU A 9 10.31 12.14 9.63
N SER A 10 10.08 10.83 9.79
CA SER A 10 8.82 10.19 9.43
C SER A 10 7.66 10.79 10.23
N LYS A 11 6.46 10.74 9.65
CA LYS A 11 5.22 11.20 10.34
C LYS A 11 5.05 10.54 11.71
N ARG A 12 5.51 9.30 11.86
CA ARG A 12 5.45 8.54 13.12
C ARG A 12 6.35 9.12 14.19
N GLU A 13 7.60 9.41 13.82
CA GLU A 13 8.59 9.99 14.72
C GLU A 13 8.19 11.40 15.12
N LYS A 14 7.62 12.19 14.20
CA LYS A 14 7.06 13.51 14.51
C LYS A 14 5.97 13.42 15.59
N ILE A 15 5.03 12.49 15.45
CA ILE A 15 3.98 12.25 16.47
C ILE A 15 4.62 11.83 17.80
N GLN A 16 5.62 10.94 17.78
CA GLN A 16 6.31 10.51 19.00
C GLN A 16 6.99 11.67 19.72
N VAL A 17 7.76 12.50 19.01
CA VAL A 17 8.45 13.67 19.60
C VAL A 17 7.45 14.70 20.12
N LEU A 18 6.36 14.95 19.39
CA LEU A 18 5.30 15.88 19.80
C LEU A 18 4.60 15.45 21.11
N THR A 19 4.68 14.18 21.53
CA THR A 19 4.11 13.75 22.83
C THR A 19 4.80 14.39 24.03
N ILE A 20 6.04 14.87 23.88
CA ILE A 20 6.80 15.52 24.95
C ILE A 20 6.24 16.91 25.27
N ALA A 21 5.50 17.52 24.33
CA ALA A 21 4.95 18.87 24.50
C ALA A 21 4.09 18.97 25.79
N PRO A 22 4.14 20.08 26.54
CA PRO A 22 3.36 20.24 27.77
C PRO A 22 1.85 20.11 27.55
N GLN A 23 1.13 19.49 28.48
CA GLN A 23 -0.34 19.36 28.43
C GLN A 23 -1.05 20.71 28.58
N SER A 24 -0.41 21.66 29.28
CA SER A 24 -0.93 23.01 29.48
C SER A 24 -0.98 23.85 28.20
N TRP A 25 -0.29 23.43 27.13
CA TRP A 25 -0.35 24.15 25.86
C TRP A 25 -1.69 23.88 25.18
N SER A 26 -2.08 24.68 24.20
CA SER A 26 -3.20 24.38 23.30
C SER A 26 -2.68 23.70 22.03
N SER A 27 -3.54 22.98 21.29
CA SER A 27 -3.16 22.37 20.01
C SER A 27 -2.67 23.41 19.00
N LYS A 28 -3.24 24.61 19.02
CA LYS A 28 -2.79 25.76 18.22
C LYS A 28 -1.38 26.19 18.61
N ARG A 29 -1.10 26.34 19.90
CA ARG A 29 0.25 26.70 20.38
C ARG A 29 1.30 25.67 19.98
N VAL A 30 0.99 24.38 20.12
CA VAL A 30 1.88 23.29 19.68
C VAL A 30 2.11 23.36 18.16
N SER A 31 1.06 23.59 17.38
CA SER A 31 1.15 23.74 15.93
C SER A 31 2.08 24.89 15.52
N THR A 32 1.95 26.06 16.18
CA THR A 32 2.79 27.23 15.89
C THR A 32 4.24 27.05 16.37
N GLU A 33 4.46 26.44 17.54
CA GLU A 33 5.80 26.30 18.11
C GLU A 33 6.64 25.25 17.38
N PHE A 34 6.00 24.14 16.96
CA PHE A 34 6.65 23.01 16.29
C PHE A 34 6.57 23.04 14.75
N ASP A 35 5.90 24.05 14.17
CA ASP A 35 5.65 24.18 12.73
C ASP A 35 4.99 22.92 12.14
N VAL A 36 3.92 22.46 12.81
CA VAL A 36 3.14 21.27 12.39
C VAL A 36 1.69 21.63 12.16
N THR A 37 0.99 20.81 11.37
CA THR A 37 -0.44 20.98 11.16
C THR A 37 -1.21 20.81 12.48
N GLU A 38 -2.28 21.59 12.67
CA GLU A 38 -3.11 21.49 13.87
C GLU A 38 -3.71 20.08 14.05
N TYR A 39 -4.02 19.42 12.93
CA TYR A 39 -4.45 18.02 12.93
C TYR A 39 -3.42 17.09 13.59
N MET A 40 -2.14 17.25 13.29
CA MET A 40 -1.07 16.44 13.90
C MET A 40 -0.93 16.72 15.39
N ALA A 41 -1.07 17.97 15.82
CA ALA A 41 -1.05 18.33 17.23
C ALA A 41 -2.23 17.71 18.01
N ARG A 42 -3.45 17.75 17.45
CA ARG A 42 -4.64 17.09 18.03
C ARG A 42 -4.44 15.59 18.12
N LYS A 43 -4.05 14.95 17.02
CA LYS A 43 -3.80 13.51 16.95
C LYS A 43 -2.74 13.06 17.96
N THR A 44 -1.71 13.88 18.19
CA THR A 44 -0.67 13.56 19.16
C THR A 44 -1.17 13.64 20.60
N ARG A 45 -2.07 14.56 20.93
CA ARG A 45 -2.71 14.58 22.25
C ARG A 45 -3.52 13.32 22.49
N ASP A 46 -4.36 12.94 21.53
CA ASP A 46 -5.16 11.72 21.63
C ASP A 46 -4.27 10.48 21.76
N PHE A 47 -3.17 10.45 21.01
CA PHE A 47 -2.19 9.39 21.06
C PHE A 47 -1.48 9.31 22.42
N ARG A 48 -1.07 10.46 22.98
CA ARG A 48 -0.47 10.54 24.31
C ARG A 48 -1.44 10.11 25.41
N LEU A 49 -2.70 10.50 25.32
CA LEU A 49 -3.73 10.08 26.29
C LEU A 49 -3.94 8.56 26.27
N ARG A 50 -3.90 7.94 25.08
CA ARG A 50 -4.13 6.50 24.93
C ARG A 50 -2.90 5.64 25.21
N LYS A 51 -1.71 6.08 24.83
CA LYS A 51 -0.48 5.26 24.85
C LYS A 51 0.64 5.79 25.74
N GLY A 52 0.52 7.01 26.26
CA GLY A 52 1.56 7.66 27.05
C GLY A 52 2.57 8.47 26.23
N ILE A 53 3.61 8.94 26.93
CA ILE A 53 4.68 9.77 26.37
C ILE A 53 5.72 8.88 25.67
N LEU A 54 6.26 9.33 24.54
CA LEU A 54 7.27 8.62 23.74
C LEU A 54 6.84 7.24 23.20
N ALA A 55 5.55 6.92 23.24
CA ALA A 55 5.04 5.70 22.64
C ALA A 55 5.23 5.69 21.12
N ILE A 56 5.60 4.54 20.56
CA ILE A 56 5.78 4.39 19.12
C ILE A 56 4.40 4.17 18.48
N PRO A 57 3.96 5.01 17.54
CA PRO A 57 2.71 4.77 16.83
C PRO A 57 2.83 3.47 16.02
N GLY A 58 1.82 2.61 16.17
CA GLY A 58 1.82 1.28 15.56
C GLY A 58 1.98 1.35 14.04
N SER A 59 2.61 0.32 13.48
CA SER A 59 2.58 0.12 12.04
C SER A 59 1.15 -0.18 11.58
N ARG A 60 0.83 0.20 10.34
CA ARG A 60 -0.41 -0.25 9.71
C ARG A 60 -0.31 -1.78 9.65
N ILE A 61 -1.19 -2.48 10.37
CA ILE A 61 -1.35 -3.91 10.19
C ILE A 61 -2.00 -4.07 8.82
N VAL A 62 -1.17 -4.39 7.83
CA VAL A 62 -1.65 -4.80 6.51
C VAL A 62 -1.95 -6.28 6.64
N ASN A 63 -3.22 -6.65 6.54
CA ASN A 63 -3.60 -8.06 6.44
C ASN A 63 -2.99 -8.60 5.15
N LYS A 64 -1.86 -9.31 5.27
CA LYS A 64 -1.23 -9.96 4.12
C LYS A 64 -2.16 -11.07 3.66
N ILE A 65 -2.47 -11.08 2.36
CA ILE A 65 -3.18 -12.21 1.75
C ILE A 65 -2.33 -13.46 1.97
N SER A 66 -2.95 -14.54 2.43
CA SER A 66 -2.23 -15.79 2.69
C SER A 66 -1.65 -16.35 1.39
N GLN A 67 -0.45 -16.94 1.46
CA GLN A 67 0.18 -17.57 0.30
C GLN A 67 -0.70 -18.67 -0.31
N LYS A 68 -1.51 -19.34 0.53
CA LYS A 68 -2.50 -20.33 0.08
C LYS A 68 -3.53 -19.72 -0.88
N VAL A 69 -4.14 -18.59 -0.50
CA VAL A 69 -5.12 -17.89 -1.35
C VAL A 69 -4.47 -17.39 -2.64
N MET A 70 -3.24 -16.87 -2.56
CA MET A 70 -2.47 -16.47 -3.74
C MET A 70 -2.17 -17.66 -4.67
N GLY A 71 -1.88 -18.83 -4.11
CA GLY A 71 -1.64 -20.07 -4.86
C GLY A 71 -2.90 -20.60 -5.53
N THR A 72 -4.03 -20.61 -4.83
CA THR A 72 -5.32 -21.00 -5.42
C THR A 72 -5.74 -20.04 -6.53
N ALA A 73 -5.54 -18.73 -6.34
CA ALA A 73 -5.79 -17.75 -7.40
C ALA A 73 -4.91 -18.01 -8.63
N LYS A 74 -3.60 -18.24 -8.45
CA LYS A 74 -2.71 -18.63 -9.55
C LYS A 74 -3.21 -19.85 -10.30
N PHE A 75 -3.52 -20.92 -9.56
CA PHE A 75 -4.02 -22.17 -10.13
C PHE A 75 -5.28 -21.94 -10.97
N LEU A 76 -6.27 -21.23 -10.46
CA LEU A 76 -7.52 -20.96 -11.17
C LEU A 76 -7.32 -20.24 -12.52
N TYR A 77 -6.34 -19.33 -12.61
CA TYR A 77 -6.12 -18.55 -13.83
C TYR A 77 -5.11 -19.19 -14.79
N GLU A 78 -4.24 -20.06 -14.30
CA GLU A 78 -3.28 -20.84 -15.12
C GLU A 78 -3.87 -22.15 -15.65
N ASP A 79 -4.92 -22.66 -15.02
CA ASP A 79 -5.60 -23.88 -15.46
C ASP A 79 -6.39 -23.64 -16.76
N ASP A 80 -6.04 -24.34 -17.83
CA ASP A 80 -6.66 -24.17 -19.14
C ASP A 80 -8.16 -24.55 -19.19
N GLU A 81 -8.62 -25.40 -18.27
CA GLU A 81 -10.01 -25.85 -18.13
C GLU A 81 -10.89 -24.77 -17.49
N TYR A 82 -10.37 -24.07 -16.47
CA TYR A 82 -11.13 -23.07 -15.71
C TYR A 82 -10.83 -21.63 -16.08
N SER A 83 -9.70 -21.37 -16.75
CA SER A 83 -9.29 -20.03 -17.15
C SER A 83 -10.25 -19.51 -18.23
N MET A 84 -11.04 -18.49 -17.92
CA MET A 84 -11.94 -17.91 -18.91
C MET A 84 -11.17 -17.03 -19.90
N MET A 85 -11.52 -17.14 -21.18
CA MET A 85 -11.07 -16.17 -22.18
C MET A 85 -11.66 -14.80 -21.85
N MET A 86 -10.86 -13.74 -21.96
CA MET A 86 -11.37 -12.39 -21.85
C MET A 86 -12.36 -12.14 -23.00
N PRO A 87 -13.59 -11.67 -22.73
CA PRO A 87 -14.54 -11.33 -23.79
C PRO A 87 -13.94 -10.25 -24.69
N GLY A 88 -13.93 -10.50 -26.01
CA GLY A 88 -13.35 -9.60 -27.01
C GLY A 88 -11.88 -9.85 -27.37
N ALA A 89 -11.16 -10.73 -26.64
CA ALA A 89 -9.78 -11.08 -26.97
C ALA A 89 -9.69 -12.27 -27.94
N LYS A 90 -8.84 -12.17 -28.97
CA LYS A 90 -8.67 -13.20 -29.99
C LYS A 90 -7.83 -14.35 -29.42
N ASN A 91 -8.33 -15.58 -29.48
CA ASN A 91 -7.69 -16.75 -28.85
C ASN A 91 -6.45 -17.29 -29.61
N ARG A 92 -6.09 -16.71 -30.77
CA ARG A 92 -5.10 -17.32 -31.66
C ARG A 92 -4.28 -16.26 -32.36
N VAL A 93 -2.96 -16.40 -32.25
CA VAL A 93 -1.99 -15.67 -33.06
C VAL A 93 -1.51 -16.60 -34.17
N SER A 94 -1.68 -16.20 -35.43
CA SER A 94 -1.10 -16.91 -36.56
C SER A 94 0.33 -16.41 -36.76
N VAL A 95 1.32 -17.26 -36.50
CA VAL A 95 2.72 -16.95 -36.75
C VAL A 95 3.13 -17.64 -38.05
N LYS A 96 3.66 -16.87 -39.01
CA LYS A 96 4.20 -17.41 -40.26
C LYS A 96 5.65 -17.85 -39.97
N LYS A 97 5.89 -19.16 -39.88
CA LYS A 97 7.24 -19.74 -39.88
C LYS A 97 7.29 -20.72 -41.04
N ASN A 98 8.21 -20.48 -41.98
CA ASN A 98 8.56 -21.30 -43.16
C ASN A 98 7.36 -21.98 -43.84
N GLU A 99 6.83 -21.33 -44.89
CA GLU A 99 5.81 -21.80 -45.86
C GLU A 99 4.45 -22.27 -45.31
N TYR A 100 4.34 -22.68 -44.04
CA TYR A 100 3.12 -23.18 -43.42
C TYR A 100 2.64 -22.25 -42.29
N LYS A 101 1.33 -21.96 -42.26
CA LYS A 101 0.71 -21.17 -41.19
C LYS A 101 0.42 -22.06 -39.98
N GLN A 102 1.19 -21.95 -38.91
CA GLN A 102 0.87 -22.60 -37.63
C GLN A 102 0.03 -21.66 -36.75
N LYS A 103 -1.04 -22.21 -36.16
CA LYS A 103 -1.93 -21.51 -35.22
C LYS A 103 -1.56 -21.91 -33.80
N TYR A 104 -1.09 -20.96 -33.00
CA TYR A 104 -0.84 -21.19 -31.57
C TYR A 104 -1.99 -20.59 -30.74
N PRO A 105 -2.46 -21.27 -29.69
CA PRO A 105 -3.33 -20.65 -28.70
C PRO A 105 -2.56 -19.55 -27.97
N GLU A 106 -3.16 -18.37 -27.86
CA GLU A 106 -2.56 -17.25 -27.12
C GLU A 106 -2.77 -17.49 -25.62
N LYS A 107 -1.69 -17.56 -24.84
CA LYS A 107 -1.77 -17.73 -23.38
C LYS A 107 -2.50 -16.52 -22.78
N LYS A 108 -3.60 -16.78 -22.07
CA LYS A 108 -4.53 -15.80 -21.49
C LYS A 108 -3.78 -14.80 -20.59
N PHE A 109 -3.72 -13.54 -21.02
CA PHE A 109 -2.92 -12.47 -20.40
C PHE A 109 -3.52 -11.85 -19.13
N VAL A 110 -4.66 -12.36 -18.64
CA VAL A 110 -5.46 -11.76 -17.57
C VAL A 110 -4.68 -11.67 -16.25
N PHE A 111 -3.84 -12.66 -15.96
CA PHE A 111 -3.18 -12.76 -14.66
C PHE A 111 -1.90 -11.91 -14.54
N ARG A 112 -1.21 -11.64 -15.65
CA ARG A 112 0.06 -10.85 -15.62
C ARG A 112 -0.17 -9.43 -15.11
N HIS A 113 -1.29 -8.81 -15.45
CA HIS A 113 -1.62 -7.45 -15.02
C HIS A 113 -2.09 -7.43 -13.56
N PHE A 114 -2.94 -8.38 -13.14
CA PHE A 114 -3.43 -8.45 -11.76
C PHE A 114 -2.31 -8.77 -10.76
N VAL A 115 -1.43 -9.73 -11.08
CA VAL A 115 -0.26 -10.05 -10.25
C VAL A 115 0.72 -8.89 -10.20
N ALA A 116 0.96 -8.20 -11.32
CA ALA A 116 1.81 -7.01 -11.31
C ALA A 116 1.23 -5.90 -10.42
N CYS A 117 -0.08 -5.64 -10.47
CA CYS A 117 -0.69 -4.63 -9.60
C CYS A 117 -0.67 -5.03 -8.10
N VAL A 118 -0.91 -6.29 -7.78
CA VAL A 118 -0.89 -6.80 -6.39
C VAL A 118 0.54 -6.88 -5.83
N GLN A 119 1.53 -7.27 -6.64
CA GLN A 119 2.94 -7.33 -6.22
C GLN A 119 3.59 -5.94 -6.11
N ASN A 120 3.16 -4.97 -6.92
CA ASN A 120 3.65 -3.59 -6.87
C ASN A 120 2.86 -2.66 -5.93
N GLY A 121 1.91 -3.20 -5.15
CA GLY A 121 1.20 -2.44 -4.12
C GLY A 121 0.30 -1.33 -4.65
N ALA A 122 -0.27 -1.49 -5.84
CA ALA A 122 -1.16 -0.51 -6.48
C ALA A 122 -2.65 -0.67 -6.09
N LEU A 123 -2.93 -1.27 -4.93
CA LEU A 123 -4.27 -1.38 -4.32
C LEU A 123 -4.22 -0.93 -2.86
#